data_AF-A0A661DE08-F1
#
_entry.id   AF-A0A661DE08-F1
#
_cell.length_a   1.000
_cell.length_b   1.000
_cell.length_c   1.000
_cell.angle_alpha   90.00
_cell.angle_beta   90.00
_cell.angle_gamma   90.00
#
_symmetry.space_group_name_H-M   'P 1'
#
loop_
_entity.id
_entity.type
_entity.pdbx_description
1 polymer ?
#
loop_
_entity_poly.entity_id
_entity_poly.type
_entity_poly.pdbx_seq_one_letter_code
_entity_poly.pdbx_strand_id
1 'polypeptide(L)'
;ATAIATGGALTLNGTDVTLTGAETTVTEIVNAINAVANDSGVTAQKSSSLDVALAFSNANSDTVTVNGVDVSYTAGATIDTLIADINAVSGQTGVTASNVAGEVSLSSDNAADFTLTTTNTALGGGAIAGETYSAGILLSADIGTTTDPDDTILIAGAGDGNYGIDETEVTNARNILNDVSVLTGADATAALLTLDFALNQVSGQRSELGAVQTRFESTIANLSITSENASSARSRILDADFAAETSNLTRASILQQAGTAMLAQANALPQNVLSLLG
;
A
#
# COMPACT_ATOMS: atom_id res chain seq x y z
N ALA A 1 -19.97 13.19 7.80
CA ALA A 1 -20.65 11.91 8.14
C ALA A 1 -21.71 11.55 7.11
N THR A 2 -21.63 10.36 6.51
CA THR A 2 -22.45 9.97 5.35
C THR A 2 -23.07 8.60 5.60
N ALA A 3 -24.27 8.35 5.07
CA ALA A 3 -24.85 7.01 5.06
C ALA A 3 -23.94 6.09 4.22
N ILE A 4 -23.60 4.91 4.75
CA ILE A 4 -22.78 3.94 4.00
C ILE A 4 -23.66 3.34 2.91
N ALA A 5 -23.38 3.67 1.67
CA ALA A 5 -23.97 3.03 0.50
C ALA A 5 -22.97 2.03 -0.11
N THR A 6 -23.48 0.87 -0.52
CA THR A 6 -22.64 -0.24 -0.99
C THR A 6 -22.38 -0.18 -2.49
N GLY A 7 -21.13 -0.45 -2.88
CA GLY A 7 -20.71 -0.62 -4.28
C GLY A 7 -19.87 0.53 -4.83
N GLY A 8 -18.91 0.19 -5.68
CA GLY A 8 -17.94 1.12 -6.28
C GLY A 8 -16.53 0.52 -6.33
N ALA A 9 -15.70 1.04 -7.23
CA ALA A 9 -14.25 0.81 -7.15
C ALA A 9 -13.66 1.93 -6.29
N LEU A 10 -12.72 1.60 -5.40
CA LEU A 10 -11.92 2.56 -4.65
C LEU A 10 -10.47 2.28 -4.96
N THR A 11 -9.73 3.31 -5.36
CA THR A 11 -8.28 3.25 -5.52
C THR A 11 -7.63 4.32 -4.67
N LEU A 12 -6.53 3.97 -4.00
CA LEU A 12 -5.73 4.85 -3.16
C LEU A 12 -4.31 4.90 -3.71
N ASN A 13 -3.86 6.07 -4.15
CA ASN A 13 -2.56 6.25 -4.81
C ASN A 13 -2.33 5.25 -5.97
N GLY A 14 -3.41 4.96 -6.73
CA GLY A 14 -3.38 4.02 -7.84
C GLY A 14 -3.40 2.53 -7.45
N THR A 15 -3.53 2.21 -6.16
CA THR A 15 -3.72 0.84 -5.66
C THR A 15 -5.20 0.56 -5.43
N ASP A 16 -5.72 -0.53 -6.01
CA ASP A 16 -7.11 -0.94 -5.83
C ASP A 16 -7.37 -1.44 -4.40
N VAL A 17 -8.40 -0.87 -3.74
CA VAL A 17 -8.95 -1.39 -2.49
C VAL A 17 -10.04 -2.39 -2.84
N THR A 18 -9.90 -3.62 -2.35
CA THR A 18 -10.89 -4.68 -2.62
C THR A 18 -12.12 -4.48 -1.74
N LEU A 19 -13.13 -3.80 -2.27
CA LEU A 19 -14.45 -3.66 -1.64
C LEU A 19 -15.46 -4.52 -2.39
N THR A 20 -16.08 -5.45 -1.69
CA THR A 20 -17.02 -6.42 -2.31
C THR A 20 -18.42 -5.84 -2.52
N GLY A 21 -18.69 -4.65 -1.96
CA GLY A 21 -20.04 -4.10 -1.82
C GLY A 21 -20.89 -4.83 -0.78
N ALA A 22 -20.34 -5.79 -0.04
CA ALA A 22 -21.01 -6.42 1.10
C ALA A 22 -20.66 -5.74 2.43
N GLU A 23 -19.73 -4.79 2.45
CA GLU A 23 -19.34 -4.08 3.67
C GLU A 23 -20.51 -3.23 4.17
N THR A 24 -20.89 -3.46 5.43
CA THR A 24 -22.03 -2.80 6.09
C THR A 24 -21.58 -1.82 7.18
N THR A 25 -20.29 -1.82 7.52
CA THR A 25 -19.72 -1.00 8.57
C THR A 25 -18.47 -0.24 8.11
N VAL A 26 -18.24 0.94 8.69
CA VAL A 26 -17.00 1.71 8.45
C VAL A 26 -15.76 0.90 8.84
N THR A 27 -15.86 0.05 9.87
CA THR A 27 -14.75 -0.81 10.30
C THR A 27 -14.33 -1.81 9.21
N GLU A 28 -15.27 -2.40 8.50
CA GLU A 28 -14.97 -3.29 7.37
C GLU A 28 -14.24 -2.56 6.24
N ILE A 29 -14.68 -1.33 5.92
CA ILE A 29 -14.04 -0.49 4.91
C ILE A 29 -12.63 -0.09 5.34
N VAL A 30 -12.45 0.33 6.60
CA VAL A 30 -11.14 0.64 7.20
C VAL A 30 -10.19 -0.57 7.11
N ASN A 31 -10.69 -1.77 7.42
CA ASN A 31 -9.90 -3.00 7.32
C ASN A 31 -9.51 -3.30 5.87
N ALA A 32 -10.41 -3.10 4.91
CA ALA A 32 -10.12 -3.30 3.50
C ALA A 32 -9.04 -2.32 2.98
N ILE A 33 -9.10 -1.05 3.39
CA ILE A 33 -8.06 -0.06 3.08
C ILE A 33 -6.72 -0.49 3.70
N ASN A 34 -6.73 -0.83 4.99
CA ASN A 34 -5.51 -1.22 5.70
C ASN A 34 -4.89 -2.52 5.16
N ALA A 35 -5.68 -3.40 4.53
CA ALA A 35 -5.18 -4.60 3.88
C ALA A 35 -4.25 -4.32 2.69
N VAL A 36 -4.40 -3.15 2.04
CA VAL A 36 -3.56 -2.69 0.93
C VAL A 36 -2.62 -1.54 1.34
N ALA A 37 -2.46 -1.29 2.64
CA ALA A 37 -1.66 -0.16 3.14
C ALA A 37 -0.18 -0.22 2.73
N ASN A 38 0.40 -1.43 2.59
CA ASN A 38 1.79 -1.59 2.16
C ASN A 38 2.02 -1.19 0.70
N ASP A 39 1.00 -1.37 -0.15
CA ASP A 39 1.09 -1.09 -1.59
C ASP A 39 0.63 0.34 -1.90
N SER A 40 -0.44 0.80 -1.22
CA SER A 40 -1.00 2.15 -1.39
C SER A 40 -0.24 3.24 -0.63
N GLY A 41 0.47 2.88 0.45
CA GLY A 41 1.07 3.84 1.38
C GLY A 41 0.05 4.62 2.20
N VAL A 42 -1.20 4.15 2.26
CA VAL A 42 -2.31 4.81 2.96
C VAL A 42 -2.86 3.89 4.05
N THR A 43 -3.03 4.43 5.25
CA THR A 43 -3.80 3.80 6.32
C THR A 43 -5.11 4.53 6.54
N ALA A 44 -6.07 3.80 7.07
CA ALA A 44 -7.37 4.33 7.44
C ALA A 44 -7.67 4.06 8.92
N GLN A 45 -8.41 4.97 9.52
CA GLN A 45 -9.02 4.79 10.83
C GLN A 45 -10.42 5.40 10.85
N LYS A 46 -11.27 4.86 11.72
CA LYS A 46 -12.57 5.49 12.00
C LYS A 46 -12.34 6.80 12.75
N SER A 47 -13.09 7.84 12.41
CA SER A 47 -13.07 9.12 13.14
C SER A 47 -13.45 8.93 14.61
N SER A 48 -12.84 9.72 15.48
CA SER A 48 -13.15 9.77 16.92
C SER A 48 -14.38 10.62 17.24
N SER A 49 -14.94 11.33 16.25
CA SER A 49 -16.22 12.03 16.33
C SER A 49 -17.17 11.61 15.21
N LEU A 50 -18.46 11.63 15.52
CA LEU A 50 -19.56 11.48 14.57
C LEU A 50 -20.54 12.61 14.83
N ASP A 51 -20.53 13.60 13.93
CA ASP A 51 -21.46 14.74 13.97
C ASP A 51 -22.27 14.76 12.66
N VAL A 52 -23.58 14.88 12.78
CA VAL A 52 -24.53 14.91 11.65
C VAL A 52 -25.37 16.17 11.75
N ALA A 53 -25.11 17.14 10.89
CA ALA A 53 -25.89 18.37 10.81
C ALA A 53 -27.09 18.19 9.87
N LEU A 54 -28.28 18.46 10.38
CA LEU A 54 -29.54 18.32 9.65
C LEU A 54 -30.32 19.64 9.69
N ALA A 55 -30.68 20.14 8.52
CA ALA A 55 -31.59 21.29 8.42
C ALA A 55 -32.90 21.00 9.15
N PHE A 56 -33.39 21.98 9.91
CA PHE A 56 -34.64 21.87 10.67
C PHE A 56 -35.72 22.78 10.10
N SER A 57 -36.86 22.20 9.73
CA SER A 57 -38.03 22.95 9.24
C SER A 57 -39.34 22.28 9.65
N ASN A 58 -39.89 22.73 10.76
CA ASN A 58 -41.07 22.11 11.35
C ASN A 58 -42.37 22.84 10.97
N ALA A 59 -43.23 22.18 10.20
CA ALA A 59 -44.59 22.62 9.91
C ALA A 59 -45.67 21.74 10.57
N ASN A 60 -45.34 20.54 11.06
CA ASN A 60 -46.29 19.51 11.45
C ASN A 60 -45.86 18.84 12.77
N SER A 61 -46.82 18.28 13.51
CA SER A 61 -46.48 17.43 14.65
C SER A 61 -46.09 16.06 14.14
N ASP A 62 -45.00 15.50 14.65
CA ASP A 62 -44.51 14.18 14.25
C ASP A 62 -43.47 13.64 15.25
N THR A 63 -42.83 12.53 14.89
CA THR A 63 -41.79 11.88 15.69
C THR A 63 -40.47 11.78 14.90
N VAL A 64 -39.36 12.02 15.61
CA VAL A 64 -38.01 11.60 15.20
C VAL A 64 -37.64 10.39 16.03
N THR A 65 -37.26 9.28 15.41
CA THR A 65 -36.79 8.10 16.12
C THR A 65 -35.27 8.03 16.02
N VAL A 66 -34.57 8.07 17.17
CA VAL A 66 -33.10 7.93 17.26
C VAL A 66 -32.79 6.63 17.98
N ASN A 67 -32.03 5.72 17.36
CA ASN A 67 -31.74 4.38 17.91
C ASN A 67 -32.97 3.64 18.42
N GLY A 68 -34.09 3.75 17.69
CA GLY A 68 -35.37 3.13 18.05
C GLY A 68 -36.15 3.84 19.18
N VAL A 69 -35.66 4.97 19.71
CA VAL A 69 -36.36 5.77 20.72
C VAL A 69 -37.04 6.96 20.06
N ASP A 70 -38.35 7.07 20.29
CA ASP A 70 -39.19 8.11 19.72
C ASP A 70 -39.09 9.44 20.49
N VAL A 71 -38.82 10.51 19.76
CA VAL A 71 -38.83 11.90 20.22
C VAL A 71 -39.94 12.63 19.46
N SER A 72 -41.05 12.89 20.14
CA SER A 72 -42.20 13.56 19.55
C SER A 72 -42.05 15.08 19.63
N TYR A 73 -42.39 15.78 18.56
CA TYR A 73 -42.44 17.23 18.50
C TYR A 73 -43.79 17.69 17.95
N THR A 74 -44.16 18.93 18.28
CA THR A 74 -45.44 19.51 17.85
C THR A 74 -45.24 20.49 16.70
N ALA A 75 -46.29 20.75 15.92
CA ALA A 75 -46.26 21.70 14.83
C ALA A 75 -45.79 23.09 15.31
N GLY A 76 -44.75 23.63 14.67
CA GLY A 76 -44.19 24.94 15.03
C GLY A 76 -43.22 24.93 16.22
N ALA A 77 -42.87 23.76 16.77
CA ALA A 77 -41.77 23.63 17.73
C ALA A 77 -40.48 24.21 17.14
N THR A 78 -39.69 24.89 17.97
CA THR A 78 -38.42 25.50 17.59
C THR A 78 -37.30 24.47 17.60
N ILE A 79 -36.19 24.82 16.94
CA ILE A 79 -34.97 23.99 16.95
C ILE A 79 -34.51 23.66 18.38
N ASP A 80 -34.54 24.66 19.27
CA ASP A 80 -34.09 24.49 20.66
C ASP A 80 -35.01 23.56 21.45
N THR A 81 -36.32 23.57 21.20
CA THR A 81 -37.25 22.64 21.85
C THR A 81 -36.99 21.21 21.42
N LEU A 82 -36.79 20.96 20.12
CA LEU A 82 -36.46 19.62 19.64
C LEU A 82 -35.11 19.15 20.18
N ILE A 83 -34.09 20.01 20.20
CA ILE A 83 -32.78 19.69 20.78
C ILE A 83 -32.92 19.29 22.25
N ALA A 84 -33.70 20.04 23.03
CA ALA A 84 -33.95 19.70 24.43
C ALA A 84 -34.63 18.33 24.58
N ASP A 85 -35.62 18.03 23.72
CA ASP A 85 -36.34 16.76 23.74
C ASP A 85 -35.45 15.57 23.33
N ILE A 86 -34.58 15.74 22.33
CA ILE A 86 -33.57 14.72 21.96
C ILE A 86 -32.59 14.49 23.11
N ASN A 87 -32.08 15.58 23.70
CA ASN A 87 -31.15 15.48 24.82
C ASN A 87 -31.78 14.87 26.08
N ALA A 88 -33.09 15.04 26.29
CA ALA A 88 -33.79 14.40 27.40
C ALA A 88 -33.79 12.86 27.31
N VAL A 89 -33.67 12.30 26.10
CA VAL A 89 -33.58 10.84 25.87
C VAL A 89 -32.16 10.36 25.56
N SER A 90 -31.16 11.25 25.52
CA SER A 90 -29.75 10.93 25.21
C SER A 90 -29.17 9.77 26.01
N GLY A 91 -29.55 9.62 27.29
CA GLY A 91 -29.10 8.50 28.12
C GLY A 91 -29.62 7.12 27.68
N GLN A 92 -30.65 7.07 26.83
CA GLN A 92 -31.17 5.85 26.22
C GLN A 92 -30.62 5.64 24.80
N THR A 93 -30.41 6.73 24.06
CA THR A 93 -29.99 6.67 22.65
C THR A 93 -28.48 6.69 22.45
N GLY A 94 -27.71 7.23 23.41
CA GLY A 94 -26.27 7.52 23.25
C GLY A 94 -25.98 8.67 22.29
N VAL A 95 -27.00 9.46 21.92
CA VAL A 95 -26.91 10.57 20.97
C VAL A 95 -27.36 11.85 21.64
N THR A 96 -26.56 12.90 21.49
CA THR A 96 -26.85 14.27 21.93
C THR A 96 -27.14 15.16 20.72
N ALA A 97 -27.82 16.28 20.95
CA ALA A 97 -28.16 17.26 19.94
C ALA A 97 -27.67 18.66 20.35
N SER A 98 -27.27 19.46 19.37
CA SER A 98 -26.91 20.87 19.55
C SER A 98 -27.34 21.70 18.34
N ASN A 99 -27.39 23.03 18.51
CA ASN A 99 -27.70 23.96 17.43
C ASN A 99 -26.38 24.47 16.85
N VAL A 100 -26.07 24.07 15.61
CA VAL A 100 -24.89 24.52 14.90
C VAL A 100 -25.36 25.26 13.65
N ALA A 101 -25.11 26.57 13.58
CA ALA A 101 -25.49 27.41 12.45
C ALA A 101 -26.99 27.35 12.03
N GLY A 102 -27.90 27.02 12.95
CA GLY A 102 -29.33 26.88 12.67
C GLY A 102 -29.76 25.48 12.24
N GLU A 103 -28.85 24.50 12.29
CA GLU A 103 -29.10 23.09 12.02
C GLU A 103 -29.08 22.28 13.32
N VAL A 104 -29.84 21.18 13.34
CA VAL A 104 -29.78 20.20 14.43
C VAL A 104 -28.56 19.33 14.16
N SER A 105 -27.51 19.53 14.95
CA SER A 105 -26.32 18.69 14.92
C SER A 105 -26.48 17.57 15.94
N LEU A 106 -26.52 16.33 15.47
CA LEU A 106 -26.55 15.12 16.28
C LEU A 106 -25.13 14.58 16.46
N SER A 107 -24.73 14.29 17.69
CA SER A 107 -23.42 13.75 18.03
C SER A 107 -23.55 12.50 18.87
N SER A 108 -22.82 11.43 18.53
CA SER A 108 -22.81 10.18 19.30
C SER A 108 -21.62 10.11 20.24
N ASP A 109 -21.80 9.50 21.42
CA ASP A 109 -20.69 9.18 22.30
C ASP A 109 -19.70 8.19 21.63
N ASN A 110 -18.40 8.46 21.74
CA ASN A 110 -17.31 7.64 21.19
C ASN A 110 -17.44 7.31 19.68
N ALA A 111 -18.11 8.19 18.92
CA ALA A 111 -18.32 7.98 17.48
C ALA A 111 -19.01 6.64 17.15
N ALA A 112 -19.92 6.19 18.03
CA ALA A 112 -20.74 5.01 17.82
C ALA A 112 -21.80 5.26 16.74
N ASP A 113 -22.06 4.26 15.93
CA ASP A 113 -23.07 4.38 14.87
C ASP A 113 -24.47 4.55 15.48
N PHE A 114 -25.31 5.36 14.85
CA PHE A 114 -26.70 5.53 15.27
C PHE A 114 -27.66 5.52 14.09
N THR A 115 -28.88 5.05 14.32
CA THR A 115 -29.95 5.03 13.32
C THR A 115 -30.89 6.21 13.52
N LEU A 116 -31.32 6.84 12.44
CA LEU A 116 -32.31 7.90 12.45
C LEU A 116 -33.51 7.52 11.56
N THR A 117 -34.71 7.73 12.08
CA THR A 117 -35.95 7.63 11.28
C THR A 117 -36.77 8.90 11.44
N THR A 118 -37.24 9.45 10.33
CA THR A 118 -38.21 10.55 10.27
C THR A 118 -39.26 10.25 9.22
N THR A 119 -40.51 10.53 9.51
CA THR A 119 -41.64 10.32 8.58
C THR A 119 -41.97 11.56 7.74
N ASN A 120 -41.38 12.71 8.05
CA ASN A 120 -41.66 13.99 7.41
C ASN A 120 -40.38 14.82 7.22
N THR A 121 -40.50 15.98 6.58
CA THR A 121 -39.38 16.85 6.17
C THR A 121 -38.78 17.69 7.29
N ALA A 122 -39.11 17.43 8.56
CA ALA A 122 -38.74 18.32 9.65
C ALA A 122 -37.24 18.32 9.96
N LEU A 123 -36.55 17.20 9.77
CA LEU A 123 -35.09 17.10 9.82
C LEU A 123 -34.59 16.61 8.46
N GLY A 124 -33.53 17.23 7.95
CA GLY A 124 -32.86 16.81 6.73
C GLY A 124 -33.64 17.09 5.43
N GLY A 125 -34.78 17.79 5.49
CA GLY A 125 -35.55 18.20 4.32
C GLY A 125 -36.35 17.07 3.64
N GLY A 126 -36.38 15.86 4.20
CA GLY A 126 -37.05 14.68 3.66
C GLY A 126 -37.30 13.62 4.73
N ALA A 127 -38.08 12.59 4.40
CA ALA A 127 -38.21 11.42 5.26
C ALA A 127 -36.92 10.61 5.24
N ILE A 128 -36.46 10.19 6.42
CA ILE A 128 -35.27 9.35 6.63
C ILE A 128 -35.79 7.98 7.10
N ALA A 129 -35.51 6.92 6.35
CA ALA A 129 -36.15 5.61 6.55
C ALA A 129 -35.27 4.61 7.30
N GLY A 130 -34.85 4.95 8.52
CA GLY A 130 -34.00 4.07 9.34
C GLY A 130 -32.56 4.03 8.88
N GLU A 131 -32.03 5.17 8.43
CA GLU A 131 -30.66 5.29 7.95
C GLU A 131 -29.67 5.18 9.12
N THR A 132 -28.59 4.42 8.92
CA THR A 132 -27.47 4.34 9.85
C THR A 132 -26.44 5.41 9.50
N TYR A 133 -26.12 6.26 10.46
CA TYR A 133 -25.00 7.19 10.40
C TYR A 133 -23.82 6.59 11.14
N SER A 134 -22.66 6.59 10.47
CA SER A 134 -21.40 6.13 11.02
C SER A 134 -20.37 7.26 10.97
N ALA A 135 -19.40 7.22 11.90
CA ALA A 135 -18.30 8.17 11.89
C ALA A 135 -17.51 8.08 10.58
N GLY A 136 -16.99 9.21 10.10
CA GLY A 136 -16.22 9.25 8.86
C GLY A 136 -14.93 8.42 8.92
N ILE A 137 -14.30 8.23 7.77
CA ILE A 137 -12.98 7.60 7.65
C ILE A 137 -11.92 8.69 7.57
N LEU A 138 -10.93 8.62 8.46
CA LEU A 138 -9.71 9.40 8.38
C LEU A 138 -8.68 8.58 7.60
N LEU A 139 -8.19 9.13 6.49
CA LEU A 139 -7.10 8.56 5.72
C LEU A 139 -5.80 9.28 6.07
N SER A 140 -4.73 8.50 6.22
CA SER A 140 -3.40 8.98 6.50
C SER A 140 -2.44 8.40 5.47
N ALA A 141 -1.79 9.26 4.70
CA ALA A 141 -0.65 8.87 3.87
C ALA A 141 0.68 9.18 4.57
N ASP A 142 1.72 8.57 4.04
CA ASP A 142 3.15 8.64 4.35
C ASP A 142 3.64 9.57 5.50
N ILE A 143 4.59 9.05 6.26
CA ILE A 143 5.35 9.77 7.28
C ILE A 143 6.36 10.68 6.57
N GLY A 144 5.95 11.92 6.32
CA GLY A 144 6.82 12.99 5.85
C GLY A 144 7.52 13.71 7.01
N THR A 145 8.67 14.32 6.72
CA THR A 145 9.44 15.11 7.70
C THR A 145 9.06 16.60 7.70
N THR A 146 8.28 17.06 6.72
CA THR A 146 7.79 18.44 6.59
C THR A 146 6.45 18.50 5.85
N THR A 147 5.75 19.64 5.99
CA THR A 147 4.60 20.04 5.15
C THR A 147 5.04 20.25 3.71
N ASP A 148 5.02 19.19 2.90
CA ASP A 148 5.08 19.33 1.44
C ASP A 148 3.64 19.55 0.92
N PRO A 149 3.33 20.69 0.27
CA PRO A 149 1.98 20.96 -0.25
C PRO A 149 1.54 20.04 -1.40
N ASP A 150 2.43 19.19 -1.92
CA ASP A 150 2.17 18.34 -3.10
C ASP A 150 1.80 16.88 -2.77
N ASP A 151 1.90 16.44 -1.50
CA ASP A 151 1.52 15.09 -1.07
C ASP A 151 0.01 15.01 -0.77
N THR A 152 -0.77 14.76 -1.82
CA THR A 152 -2.22 14.54 -1.74
C THR A 152 -2.52 13.04 -1.82
N ILE A 153 -3.40 12.53 -0.95
CA ILE A 153 -3.95 11.17 -1.12
C ILE A 153 -4.80 11.18 -2.38
N LEU A 154 -4.36 10.50 -3.43
CA LEU A 154 -5.16 10.37 -4.64
C LEU A 154 -6.22 9.31 -4.40
N ILE A 155 -7.45 9.76 -4.18
CA ILE A 155 -8.64 8.92 -4.15
C ILE A 155 -9.22 8.94 -5.55
N ALA A 156 -9.57 7.76 -6.07
CA ALA A 156 -10.29 7.67 -7.33
C ALA A 156 -11.23 6.46 -7.35
N GLY A 157 -12.31 6.59 -8.13
CA GLY A 157 -13.31 5.56 -8.35
C GLY A 157 -14.71 6.00 -7.94
N ALA A 158 -15.74 5.47 -8.61
CA ALA A 158 -17.13 5.95 -8.55
C ALA A 158 -17.89 5.61 -7.24
N GLY A 159 -17.19 5.37 -6.13
CA GLY A 159 -17.76 4.93 -4.85
C GLY A 159 -17.28 5.72 -3.62
N ASP A 160 -16.49 6.76 -3.80
CA ASP A 160 -15.97 7.64 -2.74
C ASP A 160 -17.06 8.08 -1.74
N GLY A 161 -18.11 8.73 -2.21
CA GLY A 161 -19.24 9.17 -1.37
C GLY A 161 -20.10 8.02 -0.84
N ASN A 162 -20.04 6.85 -1.47
CA ASN A 162 -20.79 5.65 -1.07
C ASN A 162 -20.16 5.01 0.18
N TYR A 163 -18.84 4.99 0.29
CA TYR A 163 -18.13 4.35 1.41
C TYR A 163 -17.94 5.24 2.64
N GLY A 164 -18.65 6.39 2.71
CA GLY A 164 -18.48 7.35 3.81
C GLY A 164 -17.13 8.07 3.79
N ILE A 165 -16.44 8.05 2.64
CA ILE A 165 -15.23 8.83 2.38
C ILE A 165 -15.67 10.14 1.75
N ASP A 166 -15.82 11.17 2.58
CA ASP A 166 -16.04 12.52 2.07
C ASP A 166 -14.70 13.12 1.66
N GLU A 167 -14.43 13.23 0.36
CA GLU A 167 -13.20 13.86 -0.18
C GLU A 167 -12.92 15.25 0.39
N THR A 168 -13.94 15.98 0.85
CA THR A 168 -13.80 17.30 1.47
C THR A 168 -13.49 17.23 2.97
N GLU A 169 -13.81 16.11 3.64
CA GLU A 169 -13.42 15.79 5.02
C GLU A 169 -12.23 14.81 5.09
N VAL A 170 -11.61 14.45 3.95
CA VAL A 170 -10.27 13.85 3.90
C VAL A 170 -9.30 14.90 4.44
N THR A 171 -9.28 14.96 5.76
CA THR A 171 -8.19 15.57 6.49
C THR A 171 -7.02 14.71 6.08
N ASN A 172 -6.07 15.30 5.34
CA ASN A 172 -4.73 14.73 5.18
C ASN A 172 -4.10 14.72 6.58
N ALA A 173 -4.59 13.83 7.44
CA ALA A 173 -4.11 13.61 8.78
C ALA A 173 -2.78 12.89 8.59
N ARG A 174 -1.74 13.66 8.22
CA ARG A 174 -0.39 13.14 8.21
C ARG A 174 -0.10 12.72 9.64
N ASN A 175 0.21 11.44 9.81
CA ASN A 175 0.77 10.96 11.05
C ASN A 175 2.21 11.48 11.14
N ILE A 176 2.36 12.71 11.63
CA ILE A 176 3.66 13.34 11.81
C ILE A 176 4.30 12.71 13.04
N LEU A 177 5.36 11.91 12.86
CA LEU A 177 6.09 11.29 13.98
C LEU A 177 6.53 12.30 15.05
N ASN A 178 6.78 13.55 14.66
CA ASN A 178 7.18 14.63 15.57
C ASN A 178 6.03 15.23 16.40
N ASP A 179 4.76 14.92 16.09
CA ASP A 179 3.58 15.49 16.76
C ASP A 179 2.68 14.41 17.38
N VAL A 180 3.25 13.21 17.63
CA VAL A 180 2.54 12.12 18.27
C VAL A 180 2.34 12.44 19.77
N SER A 181 1.08 12.45 20.21
CA SER A 181 0.68 12.62 21.61
C SER A 181 0.12 11.32 22.19
N VAL A 182 0.26 11.16 23.51
CA VAL A 182 -0.38 10.07 24.28
C VAL A 182 -1.16 10.62 25.48
N LEU A 183 -1.47 11.92 25.47
CA LEU A 183 -2.07 12.61 26.61
C LEU A 183 -3.55 12.25 26.80
N THR A 184 -4.27 11.93 25.71
CA THR A 184 -5.65 11.46 25.75
C THR A 184 -5.76 10.03 25.22
N GLY A 185 -6.87 9.34 25.52
CA GLY A 185 -7.12 8.00 24.97
C GLY A 185 -7.27 7.98 23.44
N ALA A 186 -7.82 9.06 22.88
CA ALA A 186 -7.90 9.25 21.43
C ALA A 186 -6.49 9.44 20.83
N ASP A 187 -5.67 10.31 21.43
CA ASP A 187 -4.29 10.55 20.98
C ASP A 187 -3.46 9.27 21.04
N ALA A 188 -3.57 8.50 22.12
CA ALA A 188 -2.84 7.25 22.29
C ALA A 188 -3.22 6.20 21.24
N THR A 189 -4.49 6.15 20.83
CA THR A 189 -4.95 5.24 19.76
C THR A 189 -4.40 5.68 18.40
N ALA A 190 -4.41 6.99 18.10
CA ALA A 190 -3.81 7.55 16.90
C ALA A 190 -2.28 7.35 16.85
N ALA A 191 -1.62 7.44 18.01
CA ALA A 191 -0.18 7.20 18.15
C ALA A 191 0.20 5.75 17.81
N LEU A 192 -0.59 4.76 18.27
CA LEU A 192 -0.36 3.36 17.93
C LEU A 192 -0.48 3.12 16.43
N LEU A 193 -1.51 3.67 15.80
CA LEU A 193 -1.71 3.55 14.35
C LEU A 193 -0.58 4.21 13.55
N THR A 194 -0.12 5.38 13.99
CA THR A 194 1.05 6.07 13.41
C THR A 194 2.30 5.20 13.46
N LEU A 195 2.58 4.60 14.62
CA LEU A 195 3.77 3.77 14.82
C LEU A 195 3.68 2.45 14.05
N ASP A 196 2.53 1.79 14.05
CA ASP A 196 2.32 0.56 13.29
C ASP A 196 2.52 0.80 11.80
N PHE A 197 2.04 1.93 11.28
CA PHE A 197 2.30 2.32 9.90
C PHE A 197 3.80 2.56 9.64
N ALA A 198 4.48 3.29 10.52
CA ALA A 198 5.93 3.51 10.42
C ALA A 198 6.73 2.21 10.36
N LEU A 199 6.37 1.25 11.24
CA LEU A 199 7.00 -0.06 11.31
C LEU A 199 6.74 -0.90 10.06
N ASN A 200 5.52 -0.84 9.53
CA ASN A 200 5.17 -1.52 8.28
C ASN A 200 5.96 -0.95 7.10
N GLN A 201 6.10 0.37 6.99
CA GLN A 201 6.93 0.98 5.94
C GLN A 201 8.39 0.54 6.00
N VAL A 202 9.01 0.62 7.19
CA VAL A 202 10.39 0.15 7.39
C VAL A 202 10.50 -1.34 7.03
N SER A 203 9.50 -2.14 7.41
CA SER A 203 9.47 -3.57 7.09
C SER A 203 9.31 -3.83 5.58
N GLY A 204 8.49 -3.03 4.89
CA GLY A 204 8.32 -3.05 3.44
C GLY A 204 9.62 -2.72 2.71
N GLN A 205 10.30 -1.62 3.08
CA GLN A 205 11.61 -1.27 2.53
C GLN A 205 12.65 -2.36 2.78
N ARG A 206 12.68 -2.96 3.98
CA ARG A 206 13.56 -4.10 4.29
C ARG A 206 13.25 -5.33 3.44
N SER A 207 11.97 -5.59 3.17
CA SER A 207 11.52 -6.69 2.31
C SER A 207 12.00 -6.47 0.87
N GLU A 208 11.84 -5.27 0.33
CA GLU A 208 12.31 -4.91 -1.01
C GLU A 208 13.83 -5.04 -1.12
N LEU A 209 14.57 -4.52 -0.14
CA LEU A 209 16.03 -4.70 -0.08
C LEU A 209 16.43 -6.18 0.01
N GLY A 210 15.67 -7.00 0.74
CA GLY A 210 15.89 -8.46 0.81
C GLY A 210 15.63 -9.16 -0.53
N ALA A 211 14.59 -8.75 -1.26
CA ALA A 211 14.30 -9.24 -2.60
C ALA A 211 15.42 -8.87 -3.59
N VAL A 212 15.92 -7.63 -3.52
CA VAL A 212 17.06 -7.15 -4.31
C VAL A 212 18.33 -7.94 -3.98
N GLN A 213 18.61 -8.21 -2.70
CA GLN A 213 19.73 -9.07 -2.28
C GLN A 213 19.63 -10.47 -2.87
N THR A 214 18.45 -11.11 -2.80
CA THR A 214 18.21 -12.45 -3.38
C THR A 214 18.46 -12.46 -4.89
N ARG A 215 18.05 -11.39 -5.58
CA ARG A 215 18.31 -11.22 -7.03
C ARG A 215 19.80 -11.04 -7.32
N PHE A 216 20.53 -10.28 -6.50
CA PHE A 216 21.98 -10.14 -6.64
C PHE A 216 22.71 -11.46 -6.40
N GLU A 217 22.38 -12.22 -5.36
CA GLU A 217 22.95 -13.55 -5.11
C GLU A 217 22.73 -14.50 -6.29
N SER A 218 21.51 -14.54 -6.83
CA SER A 218 21.17 -15.36 -8.00
C SER A 218 21.98 -14.94 -9.24
N THR A 219 22.14 -13.64 -9.45
CA THR A 219 22.91 -13.09 -10.57
C THR A 219 24.40 -13.41 -10.43
N ILE A 220 24.97 -13.30 -9.23
CA ILE A 220 26.37 -13.63 -8.92
C ILE A 220 26.64 -15.13 -9.13
N ALA A 221 25.72 -15.99 -8.70
CA ALA A 221 25.82 -17.44 -8.91
C ALA A 221 25.83 -17.78 -10.41
N ASN A 222 24.94 -17.17 -11.18
CA ASN A 222 24.88 -17.36 -12.63
C ASN A 222 26.16 -16.84 -13.34
N LEU A 223 26.65 -15.67 -12.95
CA LEU A 223 27.90 -15.10 -13.49
C LEU A 223 29.11 -15.98 -13.16
N SER A 224 29.18 -16.53 -11.95
CA SER A 224 30.25 -17.44 -11.54
C SER A 224 30.29 -18.70 -12.40
N ILE A 225 29.14 -19.34 -12.62
CA ILE A 225 29.02 -20.52 -13.51
C ILE A 225 29.43 -20.17 -14.95
N THR A 226 28.99 -19.00 -15.44
CA THR A 226 29.34 -18.54 -16.79
C THR A 226 30.84 -18.30 -16.92
N SER A 227 31.47 -17.70 -15.90
CA SER A 227 32.91 -17.45 -15.84
C SER A 227 33.71 -18.76 -15.84
N GLU A 228 33.29 -19.75 -15.05
CA GLU A 228 33.92 -21.07 -15.01
C GLU A 228 33.82 -21.79 -16.36
N ASN A 229 32.64 -21.78 -16.98
CA ASN A 229 32.43 -22.35 -18.32
C ASN A 229 33.28 -21.63 -19.38
N ALA A 230 33.36 -20.31 -19.35
CA ALA A 230 34.19 -19.53 -20.26
C ALA A 230 35.69 -19.81 -20.06
N SER A 231 36.14 -19.93 -18.82
CA SER A 231 37.52 -20.30 -18.48
C SER A 231 37.86 -21.71 -18.96
N SER A 232 36.96 -22.68 -18.74
CA SER A 232 37.12 -24.06 -19.22
C SER A 232 37.17 -24.14 -20.75
N ALA A 233 36.26 -23.45 -21.43
CA ALA A 233 36.26 -23.35 -22.89
C ALA A 233 37.58 -22.74 -23.41
N ARG A 234 38.06 -21.67 -22.76
CA ARG A 234 39.34 -21.04 -23.09
C ARG A 234 40.53 -21.97 -22.84
N SER A 235 40.57 -22.71 -21.73
CA SER A 235 41.62 -23.70 -21.47
C SER A 235 41.65 -24.77 -22.56
N ARG A 236 40.49 -25.32 -22.94
CA ARG A 236 40.41 -26.35 -23.99
C ARG A 236 40.93 -25.84 -25.34
N ILE A 237 40.66 -24.58 -25.69
CA ILE A 237 41.19 -23.96 -26.92
C ILE A 237 42.71 -23.81 -26.80
N LEU A 238 43.20 -23.22 -25.70
CA LEU A 238 44.63 -22.99 -25.49
C LEU A 238 45.43 -24.30 -25.41
N ASP A 239 44.92 -25.31 -24.71
CA ASP A 239 45.57 -26.62 -24.57
C ASP A 239 45.65 -27.35 -25.90
N ALA A 240 44.60 -27.25 -26.74
CA ALA A 240 44.61 -27.81 -28.09
C ALA A 240 45.62 -27.11 -29.02
N ASP A 241 45.68 -25.77 -28.96
CA ASP A 241 46.64 -24.97 -29.72
C ASP A 241 48.09 -25.26 -29.27
N PHE A 242 48.33 -25.37 -27.96
CA PHE A 242 49.63 -25.75 -27.41
C PHE A 242 50.06 -27.16 -27.86
N ALA A 243 49.14 -28.12 -27.82
CA ALA A 243 49.43 -29.48 -28.28
C ALA A 243 49.77 -29.53 -29.78
N ALA A 244 49.04 -28.76 -30.61
CA ALA A 244 49.30 -28.65 -32.04
C ALA A 244 50.66 -27.99 -32.32
N GLU A 245 50.97 -26.87 -31.68
CA GLU A 245 52.23 -26.16 -31.87
C GLU A 245 53.43 -26.98 -31.37
N THR A 246 53.29 -27.63 -30.21
CA THR A 246 54.33 -28.53 -29.68
C THR A 246 54.57 -29.71 -30.63
N SER A 247 53.53 -30.26 -31.25
CA SER A 247 53.66 -31.33 -32.24
C SER A 247 54.37 -30.85 -33.51
N ASN A 248 54.07 -29.64 -33.97
CA ASN A 248 54.73 -29.02 -35.12
C ASN A 248 56.20 -28.71 -34.83
N LEU A 249 56.51 -28.14 -33.67
CA LEU A 249 57.87 -27.90 -33.19
C LEU A 249 58.66 -29.21 -33.09
N THR A 250 58.08 -30.24 -32.48
CA THR A 250 58.68 -31.57 -32.37
C THR A 250 58.95 -32.17 -33.74
N ARG A 251 57.98 -32.11 -34.67
CA ARG A 251 58.14 -32.57 -36.06
C ARG A 251 59.27 -31.80 -36.75
N ALA A 252 59.33 -30.48 -36.61
CA ALA A 252 60.38 -29.65 -37.20
C ALA A 252 61.77 -30.01 -36.65
N SER A 253 61.90 -30.21 -35.34
CA SER A 253 63.16 -30.65 -34.71
C SER A 253 63.59 -32.05 -35.17
N ILE A 254 62.65 -33.00 -35.28
CA ILE A 254 62.94 -34.35 -35.80
C ILE A 254 63.39 -34.29 -37.26
N LEU A 255 62.70 -33.50 -38.10
CA LEU A 255 63.08 -33.32 -39.51
C LEU A 255 64.46 -32.66 -39.65
N GLN A 256 64.80 -31.70 -38.78
CA GLN A 256 66.12 -31.10 -38.76
C GLN A 256 67.20 -32.11 -38.36
N GLN A 257 66.98 -32.91 -37.32
CA GLN A 257 67.93 -33.96 -36.90
C GLN A 257 68.06 -35.09 -37.93
N ALA A 258 66.95 -35.52 -38.54
CA ALA A 258 66.96 -36.50 -39.61
C ALA A 258 67.62 -35.94 -40.88
N GLY A 259 67.40 -34.66 -41.20
CA GLY A 259 68.04 -33.98 -42.32
C GLY A 259 69.55 -33.90 -42.15
N THR A 260 70.05 -33.55 -40.97
CA THR A 260 71.50 -33.53 -40.69
C THR A 260 72.10 -34.94 -40.69
N ALA A 261 71.42 -35.93 -40.12
CA ALA A 261 71.87 -37.33 -40.16
C ALA A 261 71.86 -37.91 -41.58
N MET A 262 70.84 -37.62 -42.39
CA MET A 262 70.76 -38.03 -43.80
C MET A 262 71.80 -37.32 -44.65
N LEU A 263 72.06 -36.03 -44.42
CA LEU A 263 73.16 -35.32 -45.08
C LEU A 263 74.52 -35.90 -44.66
N ALA A 264 74.72 -36.25 -43.40
CA ALA A 264 75.94 -36.91 -42.95
C ALA A 264 76.13 -38.29 -43.61
N GLN A 265 75.07 -39.10 -43.68
CA GLN A 265 75.07 -40.41 -44.35
C GLN A 265 75.30 -40.28 -45.86
N ALA A 266 74.64 -39.32 -46.52
CA ALA A 266 74.78 -39.05 -47.94
C ALA A 266 76.16 -38.46 -48.30
N ASN A 267 76.82 -37.76 -47.38
CA ASN A 267 78.20 -37.29 -47.57
C ASN A 267 79.24 -38.40 -47.28
N ALA A 268 78.93 -39.36 -46.41
CA ALA A 268 79.80 -40.51 -46.12
C ALA A 268 79.74 -41.60 -47.21
N LEU A 269 78.59 -41.78 -47.87
CA LEU A 269 78.40 -42.81 -48.90
C LEU A 269 79.36 -42.66 -50.11
N PRO A 270 79.57 -41.46 -50.69
CA PRO A 270 80.50 -41.25 -51.80
C PRO A 270 81.96 -41.49 -51.40
N GLN A 271 82.35 -41.17 -50.17
CA GLN A 271 83.71 -41.42 -49.67
C GLN A 271 83.99 -42.93 -49.57
N ASN A 272 83.00 -43.72 -49.14
CA ASN A 272 83.11 -45.18 -49.14
C ASN A 272 83.16 -45.77 -50.57
N VAL A 273 82.48 -45.15 -51.54
CA VAL A 273 82.55 -45.58 -52.95
C VAL A 273 83.90 -45.23 -53.59
N LEU A 274 84.49 -44.07 -53.28
CA LEU A 274 85.85 -43.75 -53.73
C LEU A 274 86.89 -44.70 -53.14
N SER A 275 86.70 -45.16 -51.89
CA SER A 275 87.57 -46.19 -51.29
C SER A 275 87.49 -47.55 -51.98
N LEU A 276 86.46 -47.81 -52.79
CA LEU A 276 86.27 -49.06 -53.54
C LEU A 276 86.69 -48.94 -55.02
N LEU A 277 86.99 -47.73 -55.51
CA LEU A 277 87.49 -47.46 -56.87
C LEU A 277 88.96 -47.03 -56.91
N GLY A 278 89.59 -46.79 -55.75
CA GLY A 278 91.01 -46.43 -55.61
C GLY A 278 91.91 -47.61 -55.33
#